data_AF-A0A9D7KDG1-F1
#
_entry.id   AF-A0A9D7KDG1-F1
#
_cell.length_a   1.000
_cell.length_b   1.000
_cell.length_c   1.000
_cell.angle_alpha   90.00
_cell.angle_beta   90.00
_cell.angle_gamma   90.00
#
_symmetry.space_group_name_H-M   'P 1'
#
loop_
_entity.id
_entity.type
_entity.pdbx_description
1 polymer ?
#
loop_
_entity_poly.entity_id
_entity_poly.type
_entity_poly.pdbx_seq_one_letter_code
_entity_poly.pdbx_strand_id
1 'polypeptide(L)'
;MAYFSDPNCGFCKKLEGELKNVDNVTLYLFMLSIFQGSDKKVQGVWCSKDQVKAWDNLMLNNVQPPAGTCDAPTAKLMGTQQN
;
A
#
# COMPACT_ATOMS: atom_id res chain seq x y z
N MET A 1 11.08 0.14 11.01
CA MET A 1 9.69 0.24 11.46
C MET A 1 8.80 -0.48 10.47
N ALA A 2 7.78 -1.19 10.95
CA ALA A 2 6.75 -1.78 10.09
C ALA A 2 5.45 -1.00 10.27
N TYR A 3 4.70 -0.81 9.19
CA TYR A 3 3.40 -0.16 9.24
C TYR A 3 2.47 -0.74 8.18
N PHE A 4 1.18 -0.61 8.43
CA PHE A 4 0.13 -1.14 7.57
C PHE A 4 -0.71 -0.01 7.01
N SER A 5 -1.02 -0.07 5.71
CA SER A 5 -1.61 1.06 5.00
C SER A 5 -2.62 0.57 3.96
N ASP A 6 -3.74 1.26 3.81
CA ASP A 6 -4.78 0.98 2.81
C ASP A 6 -4.88 2.15 1.81
N PRO A 7 -4.97 1.87 0.49
CA PRO A 7 -4.91 2.91 -0.53
C PRO A 7 -6.16 3.80 -0.65
N ASN A 8 -7.28 3.43 -0.04
CA ASN A 8 -8.50 4.23 0.02
C ASN A 8 -8.69 4.94 1.36
N CYS A 9 -7.84 4.66 2.34
CA CYS A 9 -7.84 5.32 3.63
C CYS A 9 -7.23 6.73 3.53
N GLY A 10 -8.04 7.77 3.74
CA GLY A 10 -7.59 9.17 3.66
C GLY A 10 -6.48 9.52 4.68
N PHE A 11 -6.57 8.99 5.91
CA PHE A 11 -5.51 9.15 6.91
C PHE A 11 -4.20 8.50 6.47
N CYS A 12 -4.29 7.31 5.87
CA CYS A 12 -3.14 6.56 5.39
C CYS A 12 -2.43 7.35 4.29
N LYS A 13 -3.15 7.93 3.33
CA LYS A 13 -2.56 8.85 2.34
C LYS A 13 -1.84 10.05 2.95
N LYS A 14 -2.41 10.64 4.00
CA LYS A 14 -1.73 11.72 4.73
C LYS A 14 -0.44 11.21 5.37
N LEU A 15 -0.49 10.06 6.06
CA LEU A 15 0.68 9.44 6.68
C LEU A 15 1.80 9.17 5.67
N GLU A 16 1.50 8.63 4.49
CA GLU A 16 2.49 8.43 3.41
C GLU A 16 3.19 9.74 3.04
N GLY A 17 2.45 10.85 3.00
CA GLY A 17 3.02 12.18 2.77
C GLY A 17 3.97 12.64 3.87
N GLU A 18 3.62 12.41 5.14
CA GLU A 18 4.47 12.76 6.29
C GLU A 18 5.73 11.89 6.35
N LEU A 19 5.62 10.60 6.02
CA LEU A 19 6.73 9.63 6.06
C LEU A 19 7.87 9.99 5.09
N LYS A 20 7.61 10.80 4.05
CA LYS A 20 8.65 11.32 3.16
C LYS A 20 9.68 12.21 3.87
N ASN A 21 9.30 12.79 5.01
CA ASN A 21 10.16 13.68 5.79
C ASN A 21 10.90 12.93 6.90
N VAL A 22 10.72 11.61 7.00
CA VAL A 22 11.40 10.77 7.99
C VAL A 22 12.65 10.16 7.35
N ASP A 23 13.80 10.37 7.99
CA ASP A 23 15.09 9.85 7.56
C ASP A 23 15.66 8.83 8.54
N ASN A 24 16.76 8.18 8.15
CA ASN A 24 17.52 7.24 8.97
C ASN A 24 16.72 6.04 9.53
N VAL A 25 15.68 5.61 8.81
CA VAL A 25 14.88 4.42 9.15
C VAL A 25 14.62 3.58 7.91
N THR A 26 14.42 2.28 8.09
CA THR A 26 13.83 1.41 7.06
C THR A 26 12.35 1.22 7.37
N LEU A 27 11.50 1.54 6.39
CA LEU A 27 10.07 1.37 6.46
C LEU A 27 9.66 0.08 5.73
N TYR A 28 9.01 -0.82 6.44
CA TYR A 28 8.38 -2.01 5.87
C TYR A 28 6.88 -1.77 5.79
N LEU A 29 6.41 -1.56 4.56
CA LEU A 29 5.00 -1.34 4.26
C LEU A 29 4.29 -2.68 4.04
N PHE A 30 3.15 -2.85 4.70
CA PHE A 30 2.22 -3.95 4.49
C PHE A 30 0.88 -3.40 3.97
N MET A 31 0.57 -3.68 2.71
CA MET A 31 -0.62 -3.17 2.05
C MET A 31 -1.88 -3.93 2.46
N LEU A 32 -2.94 -3.20 2.79
CA LEU A 32 -4.24 -3.72 3.19
C LEU A 32 -5.34 -3.40 2.19
N SER A 33 -6.40 -4.21 2.24
CA SER A 33 -7.61 -4.04 1.46
C SER A 33 -8.86 -4.01 2.36
N ILE A 34 -8.92 -3.03 3.26
CA ILE A 34 -10.01 -2.81 4.23
C ILE A 34 -11.23 -2.19 3.54
N PHE A 35 -11.02 -1.20 2.66
CA PHE A 35 -12.09 -0.46 2.01
C PHE A 35 -12.45 -1.05 0.64
N GLN A 36 -13.68 -0.80 0.19
CA GLN A 36 -14.17 -1.28 -1.11
C GLN A 36 -13.26 -0.80 -2.25
N GLY A 37 -12.83 -1.72 -3.12
CA GLY A 37 -11.96 -1.43 -4.25
C GLY A 37 -10.47 -1.26 -3.90
N SER A 38 -10.09 -1.36 -2.62
CA SER A 38 -8.67 -1.36 -2.23
C SER A 38 -7.96 -2.63 -2.70
N ASP A 39 -8.66 -3.76 -2.76
CA ASP A 39 -8.18 -5.05 -3.26
C ASP A 39 -7.54 -4.94 -4.64
N LYS A 40 -8.23 -4.34 -5.61
CA LYS A 40 -7.74 -4.17 -6.99
C LYS A 40 -6.52 -3.26 -7.05
N LYS A 41 -6.51 -2.19 -6.24
CA LYS A 41 -5.41 -1.23 -6.19
C LYS A 41 -4.16 -1.87 -5.59
N VAL A 42 -4.31 -2.59 -4.48
CA VAL A 42 -3.19 -3.32 -3.86
C VAL A 42 -2.66 -4.39 -4.79
N GLN A 43 -3.53 -5.16 -5.48
CA GLN A 43 -3.08 -6.14 -6.46
C GLN A 43 -2.31 -5.46 -7.61
N GLY A 44 -2.81 -4.33 -8.14
CA GLY A 44 -2.10 -3.57 -9.16
C GLY A 44 -0.71 -3.10 -8.71
N VAL A 45 -0.59 -2.58 -7.49
CA VAL A 45 0.71 -2.23 -6.90
C VAL A 45 1.60 -3.47 -6.76
N TRP A 46 1.08 -4.55 -6.16
CA TRP A 46 1.86 -5.77 -5.90
C TRP A 46 2.39 -6.41 -7.19
N CYS A 47 1.60 -6.40 -8.25
CA CYS A 47 2.00 -6.95 -9.55
C CYS A 47 2.84 -6.00 -10.39
N SER A 48 3.10 -4.77 -9.92
CA SER A 48 3.92 -3.82 -10.65
C SER A 48 5.39 -4.24 -10.60
N LYS A 49 6.10 -3.96 -11.71
CA LYS A 49 7.57 -4.20 -11.81
C LYS A 49 8.33 -3.47 -10.70
N ASP A 50 7.85 -2.28 -10.32
CA ASP A 50 8.36 -1.47 -9.22
C ASP A 50 7.20 -1.15 -8.28
N GLN A 51 7.06 -1.97 -7.23
CA GLN A 51 5.97 -1.86 -6.26
C GLN A 51 6.05 -0.57 -5.46
N VAL A 52 7.27 -0.12 -5.12
CA VAL A 52 7.48 1.10 -4.32
C VAL A 52 7.02 2.31 -5.12
N LYS A 53 7.49 2.45 -6.37
CA LYS A 53 7.06 3.55 -7.23
C LYS A 53 5.56 3.52 -7.53
N ALA A 54 4.98 2.34 -7.70
CA ALA A 54 3.54 2.19 -7.91
C ALA A 54 2.73 2.62 -6.68
N TRP A 55 3.19 2.24 -5.48
CA TRP A 55 2.59 2.67 -4.22
C TRP A 55 2.65 4.19 -4.03
N ASP A 56 3.85 4.78 -4.20
CA ASP A 56 4.06 6.23 -4.06
C ASP A 56 3.16 7.01 -5.02
N ASN A 57 3.09 6.57 -6.29
CA ASN A 57 2.23 7.18 -7.29
C ASN A 57 0.74 7.10 -6.91
N LEU A 58 0.31 5.98 -6.37
CA LEU A 58 -1.07 5.79 -5.94
C LEU A 58 -1.42 6.66 -4.73
N MET A 59 -0.54 6.68 -3.72
CA MET A 59 -0.82 7.32 -2.43
C MET A 59 -0.58 8.83 -2.44
N LEU A 60 0.48 9.28 -3.11
CA LEU A 60 0.90 10.68 -3.12
C LEU A 60 0.35 11.44 -4.32
N ASN A 61 0.28 10.78 -5.48
CA ASN A 61 -0.03 11.42 -6.76
C ASN A 61 -1.41 11.03 -7.33
N ASN A 62 -2.15 10.14 -6.65
CA ASN A 62 -3.43 9.59 -7.11
C ASN A 62 -3.38 8.93 -8.50
N VAL A 63 -2.22 8.43 -8.91
CA VAL A 63 -2.05 7.70 -10.17
C VAL A 63 -2.32 6.23 -9.92
N GLN A 64 -3.37 5.68 -10.54
CA GLN A 64 -3.72 4.28 -10.34
C GLN A 64 -2.73 3.34 -11.05
N PRO A 65 -2.30 2.25 -10.39
CA PRO A 65 -1.51 1.24 -11.07
C PRO A 65 -2.36 0.52 -12.13
N PRO A 66 -1.74 -0.03 -13.19
CA PRO A 66 -2.43 -0.95 -14.07
C PRO A 66 -3.03 -2.14 -13.31
N ALA A 67 -4.09 -2.73 -13.86
CA ALA A 67 -4.61 -3.97 -13.31
C ALA A 67 -3.54 -5.07 -13.38
N GLY A 68 -3.31 -5.75 -12.27
CA GLY A 68 -2.38 -6.86 -12.16
C GLY A 68 -3.11 -8.19 -11.98
N THR A 69 -2.55 -9.28 -12.49
CA THR A 69 -3.15 -10.64 -12.42
C THR A 69 -2.27 -11.64 -11.66
N CYS A 70 -1.48 -11.17 -10.69
CA CYS A 70 -0.61 -12.01 -9.87
C CYS A 70 -1.24 -12.30 -8.51
N ASP A 71 -0.69 -13.31 -7.81
CA ASP A 71 -1.11 -13.67 -6.46
C ASP A 71 -0.54 -12.66 -5.44
N ALA A 72 -1.38 -11.68 -5.07
CA ALA A 72 -1.06 -10.72 -4.02
C ALA A 72 -1.41 -11.31 -2.63
N PRO A 73 -0.51 -11.25 -1.63
CA PRO A 73 -0.70 -11.89 -0.32
C PRO A 73 -1.64 -11.12 0.62
N THR A 74 -2.56 -10.31 0.12
CA THR A 74 -3.40 -9.38 0.91
C THR A 74 -4.30 -10.08 1.92
N ALA A 75 -4.89 -11.23 1.56
CA ALA A 75 -5.73 -12.00 2.45
C ALA A 75 -4.98 -12.52 3.69
N LYS A 76 -3.68 -12.82 3.55
CA LYS A 76 -2.85 -13.33 4.65
C LYS A 76 -2.49 -12.24 5.67
N LEU A 77 -2.34 -11.00 5.22
CA LEU A 77 -1.95 -9.86 6.06
C LEU A 77 -3.05 -9.41 7.03
N MET A 78 -4.32 -9.57 6.66
CA MET A 78 -5.45 -9.20 7.53
C MET A 78 -5.57 -10.12 8.76
N GLY A 79 -5.17 -11.38 8.65
CA GLY A 79 -5.14 -12.32 9.78
C GLY A 79 -3.99 -12.06 10.74
N THR A 80 -2.89 -11.45 10.28
CA THR A 80 -1.71 -11.16 11.11
C THR A 80 -1.80 -9.87 11.91
N GLN A 81 -2.77 -8.99 11.63
CA GLN A 81 -2.92 -7.70 12.33
C GLN A 81 -3.77 -7.74 13.59
N GLN A 82 -4.37 -8.89 13.91
CA GLN A 82 -5.26 -9.06 15.05
C GLN A 82 -4.57 -9.69 16.28
N ASN A 83 -3.25 -9.91 16.22
CA ASN A 83 -2.43 -10.43 17.32
C ASN A 83 -1.33 -9.45 17.71
#